data_AF-A0A421J5F5-F1
#
_entry.id   AF-A0A421J5F5-F1
#
_cell.length_a   1.000
_cell.length_b   1.000
_cell.length_c   1.000
_cell.angle_alpha   90.00
_cell.angle_beta   90.00
_cell.angle_gamma   90.00
#
_symmetry.space_group_name_H-M   'P 1'
#
loop_
_entity.id
_entity.type
_entity.pdbx_description
1 polymer ?
#
loop_
_entity_poly.entity_id
_entity_poly.type
_entity_poly.pdbx_seq_one_letter_code
_entity_poly.pdbx_strand_id
1 'polypeptide(L)'
;MSDSSGKLMWKLDLLEVKFHNASPRYRNTKKLLKARHNEKLLKKLPSSSEADAQILQLKHEIFGKKYHACVKKLHRETKKLLKPNSGSSDVLEPEILDKLVVSRIIKAITNAMLPTKQLKENPPHYIPEEIRSIIIDKSNTSNPSGFFNTYCKNDNNRNKIISNLFNKKSIKTFVSEMEWTFRVVRGNITKQEKLLHKKISKAENDVSDVSDESDESDESDVDDNRIAYSSDSDSDADEPALHSRASDNDSEQQPDPEADSESGPESDSETERKYNLPQLATGYFSGGSDEEASDIDNDQVVKSVTEQRKNRRGQRARQKIWAKKYGKEAKHIKEERTRLASERERKQLEYEERERKRQMKRQAEPTGSNNQPLGDRSEKTGVVEEKLHPSWQAKKMAEKTITAKFSGKKIKFE
;
A
#
# COMPACT_ATOMS: atom_id res chain seq x y z
N MET A 1 -22.00 -7.14 13.46
CA MET A 1 -21.95 -8.13 12.33
C MET A 1 -20.75 -7.95 11.38
N SER A 2 -19.92 -6.90 11.52
CA SER A 2 -18.78 -6.60 10.62
C SER A 2 -17.59 -7.55 10.73
N ASP A 3 -17.40 -8.19 11.88
CA ASP A 3 -16.20 -9.00 12.19
C ASP A 3 -16.27 -10.46 11.69
N SER A 4 -17.38 -10.87 11.06
CA SER A 4 -17.58 -12.25 10.61
C SER A 4 -16.92 -12.54 9.24
N SER A 5 -16.87 -11.56 8.33
CA SER A 5 -16.36 -11.80 6.96
C SER A 5 -14.86 -12.04 6.93
N GLY A 6 -14.08 -11.35 7.78
CA GLY A 6 -12.64 -11.58 7.89
C GLY A 6 -12.31 -12.95 8.47
N LYS A 7 -13.07 -13.37 9.49
CA LYS A 7 -12.95 -14.70 10.11
C LYS A 7 -13.26 -15.83 9.12
N LEU A 8 -14.33 -15.69 8.33
CA LEU A 8 -14.69 -16.66 7.29
C LEU A 8 -13.60 -16.76 6.22
N MET A 9 -13.07 -15.63 5.75
CA MET A 9 -11.99 -15.60 4.77
C MET A 9 -10.70 -16.23 5.30
N TRP A 10 -10.34 -15.95 6.56
CA TRP A 10 -9.17 -16.55 7.18
C TRP A 10 -9.32 -18.05 7.40
N LYS A 11 -10.52 -18.51 7.81
CA LYS A 11 -10.84 -19.94 7.91
C LYS A 11 -10.72 -20.63 6.55
N LEU A 12 -11.24 -20.01 5.49
CA LEU A 12 -11.10 -20.51 4.12
C LEU A 12 -9.63 -20.62 3.71
N ASP A 13 -8.83 -19.58 3.97
CA ASP A 13 -7.39 -19.56 3.67
C ASP A 13 -6.64 -20.71 4.39
N LEU A 14 -6.93 -20.93 5.67
CA LEU A 14 -6.32 -22.02 6.43
C LEU A 14 -6.64 -23.41 5.85
N LEU A 15 -7.89 -23.64 5.46
CA LEU A 15 -8.33 -24.91 4.89
C LEU A 15 -7.72 -25.15 3.50
N GLU A 16 -7.71 -24.14 2.64
CA GLU A 16 -7.11 -24.28 1.30
C GLU A 16 -5.61 -24.53 1.34
N VAL A 17 -4.87 -23.85 2.24
CA VAL A 17 -3.43 -24.09 2.36
C VAL A 17 -3.15 -25.50 2.87
N LYS A 18 -3.95 -25.99 3.81
CA LYS A 18 -3.80 -27.32 4.42
C LYS A 18 -4.13 -28.45 3.43
N PHE A 19 -5.24 -28.35 2.70
CA PHE A 19 -5.79 -29.46 1.91
C PHE A 19 -5.56 -29.35 0.40
N HIS A 20 -5.43 -28.13 -0.14
CA HIS A 20 -5.21 -27.90 -1.57
C HIS A 20 -3.81 -27.38 -1.90
N ASN A 21 -2.89 -27.33 -0.92
CA ASN A 21 -1.54 -26.77 -1.07
C ASN A 21 -1.54 -25.35 -1.67
N ALA A 22 -2.58 -24.57 -1.37
CA ALA A 22 -2.68 -23.20 -1.84
C ALA A 22 -1.62 -22.29 -1.20
N SER A 23 -1.28 -21.19 -1.87
CA SER A 23 -0.41 -20.17 -1.27
C SER A 23 -1.18 -19.38 -0.20
N PRO A 24 -0.64 -19.20 1.02
CA PRO A 24 -1.30 -18.42 2.06
C PRO A 24 -1.64 -17.01 1.59
N ARG A 25 -2.90 -16.62 1.74
CA ARG A 25 -3.37 -15.26 1.46
C ARG A 25 -2.99 -14.32 2.59
N TYR A 26 -3.08 -14.77 3.84
CA TYR A 26 -2.83 -13.95 5.03
C TYR A 26 -1.50 -14.28 5.70
N ARG A 27 -0.82 -13.23 6.20
CA ARG A 27 0.40 -13.37 7.02
C ARG A 27 0.15 -14.21 8.27
N ASN A 28 -1.03 -14.11 8.88
CA ASN A 28 -1.39 -14.89 10.06
C ASN A 28 -1.44 -16.39 9.75
N THR A 29 -1.95 -16.77 8.58
CA THR A 29 -1.93 -18.16 8.10
C THR A 29 -0.51 -18.64 7.90
N LYS A 30 0.34 -17.83 7.23
CA LYS A 30 1.77 -18.13 7.04
C LYS A 30 2.50 -18.31 8.38
N LYS A 31 2.25 -17.43 9.36
CA LYS A 31 2.84 -17.50 10.71
C LYS A 31 2.36 -18.75 11.45
N LEU A 32 1.06 -19.05 11.41
CA LEU A 32 0.47 -20.21 12.08
C LEU A 32 1.05 -21.53 11.57
N LEU A 33 1.28 -21.64 10.26
CA LEU A 33 1.84 -22.84 9.65
C LEU A 33 3.33 -23.04 9.97
N LYS A 34 4.09 -21.94 10.12
CA LYS A 34 5.53 -21.99 10.48
C LYS A 34 5.79 -22.16 11.98
N ALA A 35 4.77 -22.04 12.83
CA ALA A 35 4.93 -22.11 14.28
C ALA A 35 5.26 -23.53 14.76
N ARG A 36 6.27 -23.68 15.64
CA ARG A 36 6.83 -24.97 16.10
C ARG A 36 5.88 -25.85 16.95
N HIS A 37 4.67 -25.40 17.30
CA HIS A 37 3.73 -26.13 18.16
C HIS A 37 2.25 -25.99 17.75
N ASN A 38 1.95 -26.08 16.45
CA ASN A 38 0.58 -25.91 15.94
C ASN A 38 -0.24 -27.22 15.86
N GLU A 39 0.32 -28.37 16.24
CA GLU A 39 -0.31 -29.69 16.08
C GLU A 39 -1.71 -29.79 16.72
N LYS A 40 -1.90 -29.22 17.91
CA LYS A 40 -3.21 -29.23 18.61
C LYS A 40 -4.28 -28.45 17.84
N LEU A 41 -3.90 -27.37 17.16
CA LEU A 41 -4.81 -26.60 16.30
C LEU A 41 -5.07 -27.32 14.99
N LEU A 42 -4.03 -27.94 14.42
CA LEU A 42 -4.12 -28.74 13.20
C LEU A 42 -4.96 -30.02 13.37
N LYS A 43 -5.03 -30.58 14.59
CA LYS A 43 -5.89 -31.71 14.97
C LYS A 43 -7.38 -31.33 15.08
N LYS A 44 -7.71 -30.04 15.23
CA LYS A 44 -9.10 -29.55 15.24
C LYS A 44 -9.67 -29.33 13.84
N LEU A 45 -8.86 -29.54 12.79
CA LEU A 45 -9.31 -29.40 11.42
C LEU A 45 -10.12 -30.64 10.99
N PRO A 46 -11.11 -30.46 10.09
CA PRO A 46 -11.94 -31.55 9.60
C PRO A 46 -11.14 -32.60 8.83
N SER A 47 -11.75 -33.77 8.60
CA SER A 47 -11.20 -34.79 7.70
C SER A 47 -11.15 -34.29 6.25
N SER A 48 -10.35 -34.91 5.38
CA SER A 48 -10.13 -34.42 4.01
C SER A 48 -11.43 -34.23 3.22
N SER A 49 -12.35 -35.20 3.28
CA SER A 49 -13.64 -35.11 2.56
C SER A 49 -14.56 -34.04 3.12
N GLU A 50 -14.59 -33.88 4.45
CA GLU A 50 -15.36 -32.83 5.12
C GLU A 50 -14.75 -31.44 4.86
N ALA A 51 -13.43 -31.36 4.73
CA ALA A 51 -12.72 -30.13 4.42
C ALA A 51 -13.11 -29.59 3.05
N ASP A 52 -13.19 -30.45 2.02
CA ASP A 52 -13.62 -30.04 0.67
C ASP A 52 -15.04 -29.47 0.66
N ALA A 53 -15.97 -30.13 1.38
CA ALA A 53 -17.33 -29.65 1.54
C ALA A 53 -17.39 -28.29 2.27
N GLN A 54 -16.61 -28.13 3.35
CA GLN A 54 -16.50 -26.86 4.07
C GLN A 54 -15.88 -25.74 3.23
N ILE A 55 -14.85 -26.05 2.43
CA ILE A 55 -14.22 -25.09 1.52
C ILE A 55 -15.23 -24.62 0.48
N LEU A 56 -15.99 -25.54 -0.12
CA LEU A 56 -17.01 -25.20 -1.10
C LEU A 56 -18.10 -24.31 -0.48
N GLN A 57 -18.58 -24.66 0.71
CA GLN A 57 -19.61 -23.90 1.43
C GLN A 57 -19.10 -22.50 1.81
N LEU A 58 -17.89 -22.39 2.36
CA LEU A 58 -17.28 -21.11 2.72
C LEU A 58 -17.07 -20.24 1.49
N LYS A 59 -16.58 -20.81 0.37
CA LYS A 59 -16.47 -20.08 -0.90
C LYS A 59 -17.81 -19.56 -1.37
N HIS A 60 -18.85 -20.39 -1.32
CA HIS A 60 -20.19 -20.00 -1.72
C HIS A 60 -20.73 -18.84 -0.88
N GLU A 61 -20.61 -18.93 0.45
CA GLU A 61 -21.07 -17.90 1.38
C GLU A 61 -20.30 -16.57 1.20
N ILE A 62 -18.98 -16.65 1.13
CA ILE A 62 -18.11 -15.48 0.92
C ILE A 62 -18.42 -14.84 -0.42
N PHE A 63 -18.52 -15.64 -1.48
CA PHE A 63 -18.83 -15.17 -2.82
C PHE A 63 -20.17 -14.43 -2.84
N GLY A 64 -21.22 -15.01 -2.25
CA GLY A 64 -22.54 -14.37 -2.16
C GLY A 64 -22.50 -13.01 -1.45
N LYS A 65 -21.78 -12.93 -0.31
CA LYS A 65 -21.59 -11.66 0.43
C LYS A 65 -20.85 -10.62 -0.41
N LYS A 66 -19.77 -11.01 -1.09
CA LYS A 66 -18.98 -10.11 -1.96
C LYS A 66 -19.78 -9.66 -3.19
N TYR A 67 -20.50 -10.58 -3.83
CA TYR A 67 -21.38 -10.29 -4.96
C TYR A 67 -22.45 -9.26 -4.59
N HIS A 68 -23.23 -9.50 -3.54
CA HIS A 68 -24.27 -8.57 -3.11
C HIS A 68 -23.70 -7.20 -2.71
N ALA A 69 -22.55 -7.16 -2.03
CA ALA A 69 -21.88 -5.91 -1.71
C ALA A 69 -21.44 -5.15 -2.98
N CYS A 70 -20.92 -5.84 -3.98
CA CYS A 70 -20.52 -5.27 -5.27
C CYS A 70 -21.73 -4.72 -6.04
N VAL A 71 -22.83 -5.47 -6.14
CA VAL A 71 -24.09 -5.01 -6.76
C VAL A 71 -24.58 -3.73 -6.10
N LYS A 72 -24.73 -3.75 -4.78
CA LYS A 72 -25.25 -2.60 -4.02
C LYS A 72 -24.38 -1.35 -4.17
N LYS A 73 -23.06 -1.51 -4.11
CA LYS A 73 -22.10 -0.40 -4.24
C LYS A 73 -22.03 0.13 -5.67
N LEU A 74 -21.93 -0.73 -6.68
CA LEU A 74 -21.89 -0.31 -8.08
C LEU A 74 -23.17 0.43 -8.45
N HIS A 75 -24.32 -0.13 -8.08
CA HIS A 75 -25.62 0.48 -8.33
C HIS A 75 -25.77 1.86 -7.67
N ARG A 76 -25.27 2.02 -6.44
CA ARG A 76 -25.27 3.31 -5.74
C ARG A 76 -24.41 4.35 -6.47
N GLU A 77 -23.20 3.97 -6.88
CA GLU A 77 -22.28 4.87 -7.57
C GLU A 77 -22.77 5.23 -8.98
N THR A 78 -23.27 4.26 -9.74
CA THR A 78 -23.85 4.53 -11.07
C THR A 78 -25.08 5.42 -10.97
N LYS A 79 -25.99 5.13 -10.03
CA LYS A 79 -27.17 5.98 -9.78
C LYS A 79 -26.78 7.38 -9.36
N LYS A 80 -25.77 7.55 -8.51
CA LYS A 80 -25.26 8.87 -8.09
C LYS A 80 -24.73 9.68 -9.28
N LEU A 81 -24.03 9.04 -10.21
CA LEU A 81 -23.41 9.68 -11.37
C LEU A 81 -24.36 9.91 -12.55
N LEU A 82 -25.53 9.27 -12.56
CA LEU A 82 -26.61 9.43 -13.52
C LEU A 82 -27.72 10.37 -13.02
N LYS A 83 -27.63 10.89 -11.79
CA LYS A 83 -28.57 11.92 -11.33
C LYS A 83 -28.44 13.15 -12.24
N PRO A 84 -29.56 13.77 -12.65
CA PRO A 84 -29.53 14.98 -13.46
C PRO A 84 -28.94 16.12 -12.62
N ASN A 85 -27.66 16.40 -12.83
CA ASN A 85 -27.10 17.68 -12.42
C ASN A 85 -27.45 18.67 -13.53
N SER A 86 -28.37 19.60 -13.23
CA SER A 86 -28.67 20.83 -14.00
C SER A 86 -28.22 20.83 -15.47
N GLY A 87 -28.92 20.08 -16.33
CA GLY A 87 -28.81 20.22 -17.79
C GLY A 87 -28.49 18.97 -18.64
N SER A 88 -28.05 17.85 -18.07
CA SER A 88 -27.80 16.63 -18.88
C SER A 88 -28.97 15.65 -18.83
N SER A 89 -29.59 15.36 -19.99
CA SER A 89 -30.67 14.36 -20.15
C SER A 89 -30.15 12.91 -20.12
N ASP A 90 -29.15 12.62 -19.30
CA ASP A 90 -28.52 11.29 -19.22
C ASP A 90 -29.30 10.40 -18.24
N VAL A 91 -30.58 10.18 -18.52
CA VAL A 91 -31.44 9.32 -17.71
C VAL A 91 -31.47 7.94 -18.34
N LEU A 92 -31.06 6.92 -17.57
CA LEU A 92 -31.28 5.52 -17.91
C LEU A 92 -32.49 5.01 -17.13
N GLU A 93 -33.34 4.24 -17.80
CA GLU A 93 -34.44 3.54 -17.15
C GLU A 93 -33.91 2.66 -16.00
N PRO A 94 -34.59 2.63 -14.85
CA PRO A 94 -34.11 1.90 -13.66
C PRO A 94 -33.89 0.41 -13.93
N GLU A 95 -34.78 -0.23 -14.70
CA GLU A 95 -34.65 -1.64 -15.08
C GLU A 95 -33.40 -1.91 -15.94
N ILE A 96 -33.06 -0.99 -16.84
CA ILE A 96 -31.87 -1.08 -17.68
C ILE A 96 -30.61 -0.86 -16.83
N LEU A 97 -30.68 0.04 -15.85
CA LEU A 97 -29.58 0.30 -14.91
C LEU A 97 -29.26 -0.94 -14.07
N ASP A 98 -30.28 -1.63 -13.55
CA ASP A 98 -30.11 -2.86 -12.78
C ASP A 98 -29.43 -3.95 -13.62
N LYS A 99 -29.91 -4.17 -14.86
CA LYS A 99 -29.30 -5.12 -15.80
C LYS A 99 -27.87 -4.73 -16.19
N LEU A 100 -27.60 -3.44 -16.36
CA LEU A 100 -26.25 -2.92 -16.66
C LEU A 100 -25.28 -3.19 -15.52
N VAL A 101 -25.70 -2.97 -14.27
CA VAL A 101 -24.89 -3.25 -13.07
C VAL A 101 -24.55 -4.73 -12.99
N VAL A 102 -25.56 -5.61 -13.12
CA VAL A 102 -25.35 -7.06 -13.10
C VAL A 102 -24.42 -7.48 -14.23
N SER A 103 -24.67 -7.04 -15.46
CA SER A 103 -23.83 -7.30 -16.63
C SER A 103 -22.36 -6.95 -16.40
N ARG A 104 -22.07 -5.82 -15.76
CA ARG A 104 -20.71 -5.39 -15.45
C ARG A 104 -20.05 -6.26 -14.38
N ILE A 105 -20.82 -6.70 -13.39
CA ILE A 105 -20.34 -7.62 -12.36
C ILE A 105 -20.06 -9.01 -12.93
N ILE A 106 -20.93 -9.52 -13.81
CA ILE A 106 -20.70 -10.78 -14.53
C ILE A 106 -19.42 -10.70 -15.37
N LYS A 107 -19.17 -9.57 -16.04
CA LYS A 107 -17.89 -9.33 -16.74
C LYS A 107 -16.68 -9.36 -15.80
N ALA A 108 -16.80 -8.73 -14.62
CA ALA A 108 -15.73 -8.74 -13.62
C ALA A 108 -15.47 -10.16 -13.07
N ILE A 109 -16.53 -10.92 -12.77
CA ILE A 109 -16.43 -12.31 -12.30
C ILE A 109 -15.78 -13.20 -13.35
N THR A 110 -16.24 -13.13 -14.61
CA THR A 110 -15.67 -13.91 -15.72
C THR A 110 -14.18 -13.62 -15.92
N ASN A 111 -13.77 -12.34 -15.83
CA ASN A 111 -12.36 -11.95 -15.91
C ASN A 111 -11.52 -12.42 -14.71
N ALA A 112 -12.07 -12.29 -13.50
CA ALA A 112 -11.33 -12.57 -12.26
C ALA A 112 -11.21 -14.08 -11.99
N MET A 113 -12.28 -14.84 -12.27
CA MET A 113 -12.44 -16.21 -11.80
C MET A 113 -12.35 -17.26 -12.90
N LEU A 114 -12.67 -16.91 -14.15
CA LEU A 114 -12.77 -17.85 -15.27
C LEU A 114 -11.81 -17.48 -16.42
N PRO A 115 -10.48 -17.49 -16.17
CA PRO A 115 -9.50 -17.08 -17.19
C PRO A 115 -9.45 -18.02 -18.40
N THR A 116 -9.73 -19.31 -18.22
CA THR A 116 -9.67 -20.33 -19.28
C THR A 116 -11.04 -20.57 -19.92
N LYS A 117 -11.06 -21.07 -21.17
CA LYS A 117 -12.31 -21.40 -21.88
C LYS A 117 -13.11 -22.49 -21.15
N GLN A 118 -12.43 -23.52 -20.64
CA GLN A 118 -13.05 -24.62 -19.89
C GLN A 118 -13.81 -24.13 -18.65
N LEU A 119 -13.25 -23.16 -17.92
CA LEU A 119 -13.91 -22.57 -16.75
C LEU A 119 -15.13 -21.70 -17.13
N LYS A 120 -15.18 -21.16 -18.34
CA LYS A 120 -16.34 -20.40 -18.84
C LYS A 120 -17.50 -21.31 -19.24
N GLU A 121 -17.18 -22.48 -19.78
CA GLU A 121 -18.17 -23.51 -20.12
C GLU A 121 -18.71 -24.22 -18.88
N ASN A 122 -17.83 -24.49 -17.90
CA ASN A 122 -18.18 -25.13 -16.64
C ASN A 122 -17.70 -24.28 -15.44
N PRO A 123 -18.48 -23.25 -15.04
CA PRO A 123 -18.14 -22.42 -13.88
C PRO A 123 -18.11 -23.24 -12.58
N PRO A 124 -17.23 -22.92 -11.62
CA PRO A 124 -17.13 -23.66 -10.36
C PRO A 124 -18.43 -23.71 -9.54
N HIS A 125 -18.66 -24.84 -8.88
CA HIS A 125 -19.88 -25.14 -8.12
C HIS A 125 -20.19 -24.16 -6.97
N TYR A 126 -19.17 -23.48 -6.42
CA TYR A 126 -19.38 -22.48 -5.37
C TYR A 126 -20.00 -21.17 -5.88
N ILE A 127 -19.96 -20.90 -7.19
CA ILE A 127 -20.69 -19.77 -7.80
C ILE A 127 -22.17 -20.14 -7.84
N PRO A 128 -23.10 -19.32 -7.31
CA PRO A 128 -24.54 -19.60 -7.33
C PRO A 128 -25.08 -19.92 -8.73
N GLU A 129 -26.06 -20.84 -8.81
CA GLU A 129 -26.65 -21.30 -10.07
C GLU A 129 -27.21 -20.16 -10.93
N GLU A 130 -27.87 -19.19 -10.30
CA GLU A 130 -28.39 -17.99 -10.97
C GLU A 130 -27.31 -17.21 -11.73
N ILE A 131 -26.08 -17.17 -11.20
CA ILE A 131 -24.96 -16.46 -11.82
C ILE A 131 -24.32 -17.32 -12.90
N ARG A 132 -24.24 -18.64 -12.68
CA ARG A 132 -23.74 -19.60 -13.68
C ARG A 132 -24.59 -19.57 -14.94
N SER A 133 -25.92 -19.59 -14.79
CA SER A 133 -26.83 -19.55 -15.93
C SER A 133 -26.67 -18.26 -16.75
N ILE A 134 -26.49 -17.10 -16.12
CA ILE A 134 -26.21 -15.83 -16.82
C ILE A 134 -24.85 -15.86 -17.54
N ILE A 135 -23.83 -16.51 -16.98
CA ILE A 135 -22.50 -16.62 -17.61
C ILE A 135 -22.56 -17.48 -18.88
N ILE A 136 -23.26 -18.62 -18.81
CA ILE A 136 -23.37 -19.59 -19.91
C ILE A 136 -24.32 -19.07 -21.01
N ASP A 137 -25.47 -18.53 -20.61
CA ASP A 137 -26.47 -18.00 -21.53
C ASP A 137 -26.09 -16.61 -22.04
N LYS A 138 -25.52 -16.58 -23.25
CA LYS A 138 -25.16 -15.34 -23.96
C LYS A 138 -26.36 -14.53 -24.41
N SER A 139 -27.56 -15.10 -24.45
CA SER A 139 -28.79 -14.42 -24.85
C SER A 139 -29.43 -13.66 -23.68
N ASN A 140 -29.06 -13.98 -22.44
CA ASN A 140 -29.58 -13.32 -21.26
C ASN A 140 -29.30 -11.81 -21.27
N THR A 141 -30.31 -11.00 -20.99
CA THR A 141 -30.20 -9.53 -20.97
C THR A 141 -29.21 -9.00 -19.93
N SER A 142 -28.87 -9.80 -18.91
CA SER A 142 -27.88 -9.49 -17.88
C SER A 142 -26.48 -10.03 -18.20
N ASN A 143 -26.32 -10.80 -19.28
CA ASN A 143 -24.99 -11.18 -19.78
C ASN A 143 -24.32 -9.98 -20.47
N PRO A 144 -22.99 -9.80 -20.41
CA PRO A 144 -22.30 -8.71 -21.10
C PRO A 144 -22.61 -8.60 -22.60
N SER A 145 -22.64 -9.73 -23.30
CA SER A 145 -22.94 -9.78 -24.73
C SER A 145 -24.43 -9.58 -25.01
N GLY A 146 -25.30 -10.24 -24.23
CA GLY A 146 -26.75 -10.10 -24.34
C GLY A 146 -27.19 -8.66 -24.08
N PHE A 147 -26.72 -8.05 -22.98
CA PHE A 147 -26.98 -6.65 -22.64
C PHE A 147 -26.62 -5.70 -23.78
N PHE A 148 -25.41 -5.84 -24.34
CA PHE A 148 -24.96 -4.98 -25.43
C PHE A 148 -25.84 -5.13 -26.67
N ASN A 149 -26.16 -6.36 -27.06
CA ASN A 149 -26.98 -6.64 -28.24
C ASN A 149 -28.42 -6.11 -28.08
N THR A 150 -29.01 -6.22 -26.89
CA THR A 150 -30.37 -5.78 -26.63
C THR A 150 -30.49 -4.27 -26.46
N TYR A 151 -29.58 -3.64 -25.68
CA TYR A 151 -29.77 -2.26 -25.23
C TYR A 151 -28.81 -1.26 -25.86
N CYS A 152 -27.62 -1.66 -26.30
CA CYS A 152 -26.60 -0.72 -26.79
C CYS A 152 -26.40 -0.75 -28.31
N LYS A 153 -26.66 -1.87 -28.98
CA LYS A 153 -26.36 -2.05 -30.41
C LYS A 153 -27.15 -1.10 -31.31
N ASN A 154 -28.42 -0.87 -30.98
CA ASN A 154 -29.33 -0.05 -31.79
C ASN A 154 -29.48 1.39 -31.27
N ASP A 155 -29.09 1.67 -30.02
CA ASP A 155 -29.22 2.98 -29.39
C ASP A 155 -27.84 3.61 -29.14
N ASN A 156 -27.41 4.41 -30.11
CA ASN A 156 -26.12 5.09 -30.09
C ASN A 156 -26.01 6.09 -28.93
N ASN A 157 -27.12 6.74 -28.54
CA ASN A 157 -27.09 7.71 -27.45
C ASN A 157 -26.87 6.99 -26.11
N ARG A 158 -27.65 5.94 -25.86
CA ARG A 158 -27.49 5.10 -24.67
C ARG A 158 -26.09 4.50 -24.57
N ASN A 159 -25.54 4.01 -25.68
CA ASN A 159 -24.18 3.47 -25.70
C ASN A 159 -23.13 4.53 -25.33
N LYS A 160 -23.29 5.79 -25.78
CA LYS A 160 -22.42 6.91 -25.38
C LYS A 160 -22.54 7.22 -23.88
N ILE A 161 -23.75 7.29 -23.34
CA ILE A 161 -23.99 7.54 -21.91
C ILE A 161 -23.32 6.46 -21.06
N ILE A 162 -23.52 5.18 -21.39
CA ILE A 162 -22.92 4.04 -20.68
C ILE A 162 -21.40 4.07 -20.81
N SER A 163 -20.87 4.34 -22.01
CA SER A 163 -19.43 4.42 -22.22
C SER A 163 -18.80 5.54 -21.40
N ASN A 164 -19.42 6.73 -21.37
CA ASN A 164 -18.97 7.86 -20.57
C ASN A 164 -19.01 7.54 -19.07
N LEU A 165 -20.09 6.91 -18.60
CA LEU A 165 -20.27 6.50 -17.20
C LEU A 165 -19.14 5.57 -16.74
N PHE A 166 -18.86 4.50 -17.49
CA PHE A 166 -17.81 3.52 -17.13
C PHE A 166 -16.40 3.99 -17.48
N ASN A 167 -16.26 5.10 -18.21
CA ASN A 167 -14.97 5.75 -18.42
C ASN A 167 -14.55 6.69 -17.28
N LYS A 168 -15.48 7.09 -16.41
CA LYS A 168 -15.19 7.90 -15.22
C LYS A 168 -14.18 7.17 -14.32
N LYS A 169 -13.16 7.90 -13.84
CA LYS A 169 -12.08 7.35 -12.99
C LYS A 169 -12.65 6.61 -11.79
N SER A 170 -13.60 7.20 -11.07
CA SER A 170 -14.24 6.59 -9.89
C SER A 170 -14.89 5.23 -10.16
N ILE A 171 -15.52 5.04 -11.32
CA ILE A 171 -16.12 3.75 -11.68
C ILE A 171 -15.04 2.76 -12.10
N LYS A 172 -13.99 3.21 -12.81
CA LYS A 172 -12.86 2.34 -13.19
C LYS A 172 -12.11 1.80 -11.98
N THR A 173 -11.78 2.66 -11.02
CA THR A 173 -11.11 2.25 -9.78
C THR A 173 -11.97 1.25 -9.01
N PHE A 174 -13.26 1.55 -8.89
CA PHE A 174 -14.22 0.68 -8.22
C PHE A 174 -14.36 -0.70 -8.90
N VAL A 175 -14.46 -0.74 -10.23
CA VAL A 175 -14.52 -2.01 -10.98
C VAL A 175 -13.23 -2.82 -10.85
N SER A 176 -12.06 -2.17 -10.87
CA SER A 176 -10.77 -2.84 -10.63
C SER A 176 -10.70 -3.46 -9.25
N GLU A 177 -11.17 -2.74 -8.22
CA GLU A 177 -11.24 -3.24 -6.85
C GLU A 177 -12.22 -4.41 -6.73
N MET A 178 -13.38 -4.33 -7.37
CA MET A 178 -14.33 -5.46 -7.42
C MET A 178 -13.69 -6.71 -8.05
N GLU A 179 -13.03 -6.57 -9.20
CA GLU A 179 -12.31 -7.69 -9.83
C GLU A 179 -11.28 -8.29 -8.87
N TRP A 180 -10.53 -7.45 -8.16
CA TRP A 180 -9.59 -7.90 -7.14
C TRP A 180 -10.27 -8.69 -6.03
N THR A 181 -11.41 -8.23 -5.52
CA THR A 181 -12.14 -8.98 -4.48
C THR A 181 -12.52 -10.40 -4.93
N PHE A 182 -12.91 -10.58 -6.20
CA PHE A 182 -13.22 -11.91 -6.74
C PHE A 182 -11.96 -12.75 -6.99
N ARG A 183 -10.82 -12.14 -7.37
CA ARG A 183 -9.52 -12.83 -7.42
C ARG A 183 -9.10 -13.35 -6.04
N VAL A 184 -9.36 -12.57 -4.98
CA VAL A 184 -9.08 -12.98 -3.60
C VAL A 184 -9.95 -14.17 -3.18
N VAL A 185 -11.23 -14.21 -3.59
CA VAL A 185 -12.11 -15.37 -3.34
C VAL A 185 -11.66 -16.61 -4.11
N ARG A 186 -11.25 -16.44 -5.38
CA ARG A 186 -10.71 -17.53 -6.23
C ARG A 186 -9.54 -18.24 -5.55
N GLY A 187 -8.64 -17.47 -4.95
CA GLY A 187 -7.39 -17.97 -4.38
C GLY A 187 -6.29 -18.16 -5.43
N ASN A 188 -5.15 -18.69 -4.99
CA ASN A 188 -3.95 -18.90 -5.80
C ASN A 188 -3.59 -17.66 -6.64
N ILE A 189 -3.53 -16.51 -5.97
CA ILE A 189 -3.19 -15.24 -6.61
C ILE A 189 -1.72 -15.28 -7.02
N THR A 190 -1.46 -15.04 -8.30
CA THR A 190 -0.10 -15.03 -8.85
C THR A 190 0.67 -13.78 -8.39
N LYS A 191 2.00 -13.85 -8.37
CA LYS A 191 2.85 -12.68 -8.07
C LYS A 191 2.58 -11.54 -9.06
N GLN A 192 2.34 -11.86 -10.34
CA GLN A 192 2.02 -10.89 -11.38
C GLN A 192 0.70 -10.16 -11.09
N GLU A 193 -0.37 -10.88 -10.71
CA GLU A 193 -1.64 -10.26 -10.33
C GLU A 193 -1.49 -9.33 -9.11
N LYS A 194 -0.69 -9.72 -8.10
CA LYS A 194 -0.38 -8.86 -6.95
C LYS A 194 0.34 -7.58 -7.35
N LEU A 195 1.36 -7.69 -8.21
CA LEU A 195 2.10 -6.53 -8.70
C LEU A 195 1.23 -5.59 -9.54
N LEU A 196 0.35 -6.13 -10.39
CA LEU A 196 -0.60 -5.34 -11.16
C LEU A 196 -1.58 -4.58 -10.26
N HIS A 197 -2.11 -5.24 -9.24
CA HIS A 197 -2.99 -4.59 -8.28
C HIS A 197 -2.27 -3.48 -7.50
N LYS A 198 -1.04 -3.73 -7.02
CA LYS A 198 -0.21 -2.72 -6.34
C LYS A 198 0.11 -1.51 -7.23
N LYS A 199 0.36 -1.74 -8.53
CA LYS A 199 0.59 -0.65 -9.49
C LYS A 199 -0.67 0.20 -9.70
N ILE A 200 -1.82 -0.44 -9.83
CA ILE A 200 -3.11 0.27 -10.00
C ILE A 200 -3.43 1.07 -8.74
N SER A 201 -3.28 0.49 -7.55
CA SER A 201 -3.53 1.20 -6.28
C SER A 201 -2.55 2.34 -6.04
N LYS A 202 -1.25 2.16 -6.36
CA LYS A 202 -0.24 3.21 -6.25
C LYS A 202 -0.50 4.37 -7.22
N ALA A 203 -0.84 4.08 -8.47
CA ALA A 203 -1.20 5.11 -9.46
C ALA A 203 -2.48 5.88 -9.08
N GLU A 204 -3.33 5.30 -8.23
CA GLU A 204 -4.51 5.97 -7.69
C GLU A 204 -4.19 6.90 -6.50
N ASN A 205 -3.20 6.56 -5.67
CA ASN A 205 -2.75 7.36 -4.53
C ASN A 205 -1.73 8.46 -4.87
N ASP A 206 -1.00 8.34 -5.99
CA ASP A 206 0.05 9.28 -6.44
C ASP A 206 -0.48 10.64 -6.97
N VAL A 207 -1.75 10.97 -6.73
CA VAL A 207 -2.32 12.31 -6.97
C VAL A 207 -2.47 13.13 -5.68
N SER A 208 -2.03 12.61 -4.53
CA SER A 208 -2.13 13.31 -3.24
C SER A 208 -0.89 13.27 -2.35
N ASP A 209 0.22 12.64 -2.72
CA ASP A 209 1.42 12.68 -1.89
C ASP A 209 2.68 12.38 -2.71
N VAL A 210 3.52 13.40 -2.92
CA VAL A 210 4.82 13.25 -3.56
C VAL A 210 5.84 13.07 -2.44
N SER A 211 5.93 11.85 -1.92
CA SER A 211 6.92 11.48 -0.91
C SER A 211 7.67 10.22 -1.34
N ASP A 212 8.83 10.50 -1.93
CA ASP A 212 10.11 9.77 -1.98
C ASP A 212 10.11 8.23 -1.80
N GLU A 213 10.52 7.53 -2.87
CA GLU A 213 10.83 6.10 -2.84
C GLU A 213 12.35 5.92 -2.71
N SER A 214 12.78 5.56 -1.49
CA SER A 214 14.02 4.84 -1.26
C SER A 214 13.73 3.35 -1.35
N ASP A 215 14.29 2.71 -2.37
CA ASP A 215 14.27 1.26 -2.56
C ASP A 215 15.22 0.60 -1.56
N GLU A 216 14.68 0.03 -0.49
CA GLU A 216 15.35 -0.95 0.38
C GLU A 216 14.31 -2.02 0.75
N SER A 217 14.64 -3.25 0.39
CA SER A 217 13.78 -4.41 0.52
C SER A 217 13.74 -4.90 1.97
N ASP A 218 12.89 -4.31 2.80
CA ASP A 218 12.57 -4.85 4.13
C ASP A 218 11.05 -5.06 4.26
N GLU A 219 10.65 -6.33 4.48
CA GLU A 219 9.25 -6.75 4.57
C GLU A 219 8.56 -6.14 5.80
N SER A 220 8.02 -4.95 5.60
CA SER A 220 7.12 -4.25 6.51
C SER A 220 5.80 -3.91 5.81
N ASP A 221 5.10 -4.93 5.31
CA ASP A 221 3.70 -4.77 4.88
C ASP A 221 2.80 -4.58 6.11
N VAL A 222 2.47 -3.31 6.38
CA VAL A 222 1.40 -2.87 7.26
C VAL A 222 0.11 -2.84 6.41
N ASP A 223 -0.62 -3.95 6.36
CA ASP A 223 -1.97 -3.99 5.78
C ASP A 223 -3.00 -4.08 6.92
N ASP A 224 -3.31 -2.90 7.47
CA ASP A 224 -4.53 -2.67 8.24
C ASP A 224 -5.66 -2.45 7.22
N ASN A 225 -6.55 -3.44 7.09
CA ASN A 225 -7.75 -3.38 6.27
C ASN A 225 -8.75 -2.35 6.87
N ARG A 226 -8.41 -1.06 6.77
CA ARG A 226 -9.31 0.07 7.01
C ARG A 226 -10.25 0.23 5.83
N ILE A 227 -11.35 -0.50 5.90
CA ILE A 227 -12.59 -0.08 5.25
C ILE A 227 -12.96 1.29 5.85
N ALA A 228 -13.01 2.31 5.00
CA ALA A 228 -13.44 3.66 5.36
C ALA A 228 -14.76 3.64 6.14
N TYR A 229 -14.70 4.00 7.42
CA TYR A 229 -15.84 4.40 8.22
C TYR A 229 -15.52 5.79 8.78
N SER A 230 -16.25 6.78 8.29
CA SER A 230 -16.36 8.10 8.91
C SER A 230 -17.61 8.05 9.78
N SER A 231 -17.42 8.14 11.09
CA SER A 231 -18.39 8.70 12.04
C SER A 231 -17.68 8.85 13.39
N ASP A 232 -17.67 10.08 13.88
CA ASP A 232 -17.14 10.55 15.16
C ASP A 232 -17.70 9.79 16.36
N SER A 233 -16.84 9.51 17.35
CA SER A 233 -17.16 9.57 18.79
C SER A 233 -15.91 9.31 19.62
N ASP A 234 -15.57 10.29 20.47
CA ASP A 234 -14.54 10.25 21.52
C ASP A 234 -14.73 9.08 22.50
N SER A 235 -13.61 8.51 22.97
CA SER A 235 -13.35 8.26 24.41
C SER A 235 -11.95 7.69 24.63
N ASP A 236 -11.23 8.31 25.56
CA ASP A 236 -9.93 7.94 26.11
C ASP A 236 -9.87 6.54 26.75
N ALA A 237 -8.68 5.90 26.71
CA ALA A 237 -8.04 5.23 27.86
C ALA A 237 -6.66 4.63 27.51
N ASP A 238 -5.74 4.81 28.46
CA ASP A 238 -4.28 4.60 28.49
C ASP A 238 -3.73 3.16 28.42
N GLU A 239 -2.55 3.05 27.76
CA GLU A 239 -1.31 2.26 28.05
C GLU A 239 -1.30 0.75 28.46
N PRO A 240 -0.12 0.06 28.49
CA PRO A 240 1.19 0.30 27.86
C PRO A 240 1.81 -0.90 27.11
N ALA A 241 2.88 -0.59 26.36
CA ALA A 241 3.72 -1.44 25.53
C ALA A 241 4.69 -2.37 26.28
N LEU A 242 5.10 -3.48 25.65
CA LEU A 242 6.35 -4.18 25.96
C LEU A 242 7.07 -4.68 24.69
N HIS A 243 8.27 -4.15 24.50
CA HIS A 243 9.29 -4.56 23.54
C HIS A 243 9.95 -5.89 23.93
N SER A 244 10.29 -6.72 22.93
CA SER A 244 11.50 -7.55 23.01
C SER A 244 12.00 -7.91 21.61
N ARG A 245 13.18 -7.36 21.28
CA ARG A 245 14.00 -7.66 20.10
C ARG A 245 14.86 -8.91 20.39
N ALA A 246 14.99 -9.78 19.41
CA ALA A 246 16.15 -10.66 19.28
C ALA A 246 16.35 -10.96 17.78
N SER A 247 17.54 -10.65 17.30
CA SER A 247 18.02 -10.92 15.94
C SER A 247 19.13 -11.94 16.06
N ASP A 248 19.12 -12.94 15.20
CA ASP A 248 20.28 -13.81 14.94
C ASP A 248 20.58 -13.79 13.44
N ASN A 249 21.88 -13.68 13.16
CA ASN A 249 22.50 -13.40 11.87
C ASN A 249 23.07 -14.69 11.30
N ASP A 250 23.05 -14.86 9.98
CA ASP A 250 24.05 -15.68 9.30
C ASP A 250 24.41 -15.05 7.95
N SER A 251 25.71 -14.98 7.71
CA SER A 251 26.38 -14.24 6.65
C SER A 251 26.77 -15.16 5.50
N GLU A 252 26.70 -14.71 4.26
CA GLU A 252 27.67 -15.10 3.22
C GLU A 252 28.05 -13.90 2.35
N GLN A 253 29.31 -13.90 1.94
CA GLN A 253 30.15 -12.77 1.55
C GLN A 253 30.68 -13.02 0.12
N GLN A 254 31.11 -11.93 -0.54
CA GLN A 254 32.11 -11.81 -1.64
C GLN A 254 31.60 -11.59 -3.08
N PRO A 255 32.40 -10.95 -3.97
CA PRO A 255 33.25 -9.78 -3.77
C PRO A 255 33.13 -8.71 -4.90
N ASP A 256 33.95 -7.66 -4.73
CA ASP A 256 34.09 -6.33 -5.34
C ASP A 256 34.33 -6.18 -6.87
N PRO A 257 34.32 -4.92 -7.38
CA PRO A 257 34.29 -4.56 -8.80
C PRO A 257 35.68 -4.32 -9.41
N GLU A 258 35.79 -4.48 -10.74
CA GLU A 258 36.91 -3.99 -11.52
C GLU A 258 36.50 -2.84 -12.45
N ALA A 259 37.36 -1.83 -12.48
CA ALA A 259 37.32 -0.67 -13.33
C ALA A 259 37.77 -1.01 -14.76
N ASP A 260 37.29 -0.25 -15.74
CA ASP A 260 38.22 0.21 -16.76
C ASP A 260 37.83 1.61 -17.29
N SER A 261 38.88 2.38 -17.40
CA SER A 261 39.06 3.69 -18.00
C SER A 261 38.77 3.71 -19.50
N GLU A 262 38.30 4.85 -20.02
CA GLU A 262 38.93 5.44 -21.20
C GLU A 262 38.60 6.93 -21.38
N SER A 263 39.58 7.60 -21.99
CA SER A 263 39.92 9.02 -22.04
C SER A 263 39.22 9.87 -23.12
N GLY A 264 39.12 11.18 -22.84
CA GLY A 264 39.30 12.28 -23.82
C GLY A 264 38.06 13.13 -24.17
N PRO A 265 38.24 14.34 -24.75
CA PRO A 265 38.69 15.56 -24.06
C PRO A 265 37.73 16.77 -24.21
N GLU A 266 37.95 17.74 -23.32
CA GLU A 266 37.79 19.22 -23.39
C GLU A 266 36.76 19.88 -24.33
N SER A 267 35.95 20.77 -23.74
CA SER A 267 35.79 22.13 -24.27
C SER A 267 35.39 23.08 -23.14
N ASP A 268 36.34 23.93 -22.77
CA ASP A 268 36.17 25.06 -21.88
C ASP A 268 35.88 26.30 -22.73
N SER A 269 34.85 27.07 -22.40
CA SER A 269 34.79 28.49 -22.80
C SER A 269 34.05 29.30 -21.75
N GLU A 270 34.82 30.22 -21.19
CA GLU A 270 34.49 31.17 -20.15
C GLU A 270 33.36 32.11 -20.57
N THR A 271 32.52 32.49 -19.60
CA THR A 271 31.71 33.70 -19.72
C THR A 271 31.79 34.53 -18.44
N GLU A 272 32.43 35.69 -18.58
CA GLU A 272 32.69 36.68 -17.56
C GLU A 272 31.40 37.26 -16.97
N ARG A 273 31.38 37.46 -15.64
CA ARG A 273 30.27 38.09 -14.93
C ARG A 273 30.50 39.59 -14.84
N LYS A 274 29.67 40.38 -15.54
CA LYS A 274 29.65 41.85 -15.43
C LYS A 274 28.63 42.28 -14.37
N TYR A 275 29.11 42.93 -13.31
CA TYR A 275 28.26 43.55 -12.28
C TYR A 275 27.79 44.93 -12.72
N ASN A 276 26.49 45.21 -12.61
CA ASN A 276 25.90 46.53 -12.87
C ASN A 276 25.67 47.26 -11.53
N LEU A 277 26.63 48.10 -11.13
CA LEU A 277 26.40 49.13 -10.11
C LEU A 277 25.89 50.39 -10.81
N PRO A 278 24.77 51.02 -10.37
CA PRO A 278 24.34 52.28 -10.92
C PRO A 278 25.35 53.39 -10.56
N GLN A 279 25.98 53.97 -11.57
CA GLN A 279 26.82 55.16 -11.42
C GLN A 279 25.92 56.37 -11.12
N LEU A 280 26.14 57.02 -9.98
CA LEU A 280 25.66 58.38 -9.74
C LEU A 280 26.50 59.35 -10.59
N ALA A 281 25.85 60.07 -11.49
CA ALA A 281 26.39 61.25 -12.17
C ALA A 281 25.22 62.24 -12.38
N THR A 282 25.05 63.22 -11.48
CA THR A 282 25.56 64.60 -11.61
C THR A 282 24.90 65.37 -12.76
N GLY A 283 24.08 66.37 -12.45
CA GLY A 283 23.70 67.37 -13.44
C GLY A 283 22.42 68.15 -13.14
N TYR A 284 22.48 69.02 -12.14
CA TYR A 284 21.59 70.17 -11.99
C TYR A 284 21.64 71.02 -13.28
N PHE A 285 20.50 71.29 -13.95
CA PHE A 285 20.41 72.34 -14.98
C PHE A 285 19.30 73.32 -14.62
N SER A 286 19.77 74.50 -14.24
CA SER A 286 19.03 75.74 -14.01
C SER A 286 18.40 76.24 -15.31
N GLY A 287 17.26 76.91 -15.22
CA GLY A 287 16.56 77.49 -16.36
C GLY A 287 17.34 78.58 -17.09
N GLY A 288 16.97 78.78 -18.36
CA GLY A 288 17.40 79.91 -19.18
C GLY A 288 17.32 79.61 -20.67
N SER A 289 16.34 80.24 -21.32
CA SER A 289 16.33 80.74 -22.71
C SER A 289 16.85 79.89 -23.89
N ASP A 290 15.94 79.80 -24.86
CA ASP A 290 16.12 80.13 -26.29
C ASP A 290 16.55 79.05 -27.28
N GLU A 291 15.73 79.03 -28.34
CA GLU A 291 15.86 78.61 -29.74
C GLU A 291 16.92 77.60 -30.25
N GLU A 292 16.42 76.87 -31.26
CA GLU A 292 17.12 76.25 -32.41
C GLU A 292 17.75 74.86 -32.26
N ALA A 293 17.18 73.97 -33.09
CA ALA A 293 17.82 72.89 -33.82
C ALA A 293 18.56 71.78 -33.04
N SER A 294 17.89 70.63 -32.92
CA SER A 294 18.43 69.39 -33.51
C SER A 294 17.37 68.29 -33.49
N ASP A 295 17.16 67.70 -34.66
CA ASP A 295 16.34 66.52 -34.93
C ASP A 295 17.01 65.28 -34.32
N ILE A 296 17.08 65.24 -32.98
CA ILE A 296 17.59 64.10 -32.21
C ILE A 296 16.50 63.04 -32.21
N ASP A 297 16.56 62.22 -33.24
CA ASP A 297 16.07 60.84 -33.36
C ASP A 297 15.18 60.36 -32.20
N ASN A 298 13.97 60.92 -32.11
CA ASN A 298 12.95 60.53 -31.13
C ASN A 298 12.60 59.04 -31.23
N ASP A 299 12.94 58.40 -32.35
CA ASP A 299 12.68 56.99 -32.61
C ASP A 299 13.59 56.05 -31.78
N GLN A 300 14.79 56.48 -31.37
CA GLN A 300 15.70 55.64 -30.57
C GLN A 300 15.32 55.62 -29.08
N VAL A 301 14.90 56.76 -28.54
CA VAL A 301 14.37 56.88 -27.17
C VAL A 301 13.02 56.17 -27.06
N VAL A 302 12.15 56.30 -28.07
CA VAL A 302 10.88 55.57 -28.10
C VAL A 302 11.12 54.05 -28.25
N LYS A 303 12.01 53.60 -29.14
CA LYS A 303 12.30 52.16 -29.31
C LYS A 303 12.87 51.49 -28.06
N SER A 304 13.74 52.18 -27.30
CA SER A 304 14.27 51.65 -26.04
C SER A 304 13.22 51.59 -24.92
N VAL A 305 12.24 52.49 -24.93
CA VAL A 305 11.09 52.46 -24.00
C VAL A 305 10.01 51.47 -24.45
N THR A 306 9.87 51.21 -25.76
CA THR A 306 8.87 50.33 -26.36
C THR A 306 9.39 48.95 -26.77
N GLU A 307 10.53 48.49 -26.23
CA GLU A 307 10.97 47.11 -26.44
C GLU A 307 9.87 46.15 -25.97
N GLN A 308 9.29 45.43 -26.94
CA GLN A 308 8.14 44.57 -26.71
C GLN A 308 8.48 43.54 -25.62
N ARG A 309 7.70 43.57 -24.54
CA ARG A 309 7.86 42.66 -23.40
C ARG A 309 7.90 41.21 -23.91
N LYS A 310 9.05 40.56 -23.72
CA LYS A 310 9.24 39.14 -24.05
C LYS A 310 8.10 38.32 -23.44
N ASN A 311 7.50 37.47 -24.28
CA ASN A 311 6.36 36.67 -23.90
C ASN A 311 6.70 35.83 -22.66
N ARG A 312 5.85 35.90 -21.62
CA ARG A 312 6.11 35.22 -20.35
C ARG A 312 6.20 33.73 -20.62
N ARG A 313 7.37 33.12 -20.32
CA ARG A 313 7.58 31.68 -20.47
C ARG A 313 6.45 30.90 -19.82
N GLY A 314 5.89 29.92 -20.56
CA GLY A 314 4.71 29.16 -20.16
C GLY A 314 4.86 28.43 -18.81
N GLN A 315 3.74 28.09 -18.20
CA GLN A 315 3.69 27.56 -16.83
C GLN A 315 4.61 26.35 -16.60
N ARG A 316 4.65 25.40 -17.54
CA ARG A 316 5.53 24.21 -17.45
C ARG A 316 7.01 24.58 -17.37
N ALA A 317 7.44 25.58 -18.13
CA ALA A 317 8.82 26.00 -18.13
C ALA A 317 9.17 26.83 -16.88
N ARG A 318 8.18 27.51 -16.26
CA ARG A 318 8.35 28.11 -14.93
C ARG A 318 8.48 27.06 -13.84
N GLN A 319 7.63 26.03 -13.86
CA GLN A 319 7.71 24.89 -12.95
C GLN A 319 9.07 24.17 -13.08
N LYS A 320 9.57 23.96 -14.31
CA LYS A 320 10.89 23.34 -14.54
C LYS A 320 12.05 24.17 -13.99
N ILE A 321 11.98 25.51 -14.07
CA ILE A 321 12.98 26.40 -13.47
C ILE A 321 12.91 26.34 -11.94
N TRP A 322 11.71 26.34 -11.36
CA TRP A 322 11.54 26.23 -9.90
C TRP A 322 12.00 24.87 -9.38
N ALA A 323 11.64 23.77 -10.03
CA ALA A 323 12.12 22.44 -9.69
C ALA A 323 13.65 22.32 -9.82
N LYS A 324 14.26 22.96 -10.83
CA LYS A 324 15.72 22.98 -10.97
C LYS A 324 16.41 23.84 -9.91
N LYS A 325 15.82 24.98 -9.53
CA LYS A 325 16.39 25.92 -8.54
C LYS A 325 16.18 25.47 -7.09
N TYR A 326 15.05 24.84 -6.79
CA TYR A 326 14.62 24.56 -5.41
C TYR A 326 14.22 23.11 -5.17
N GLY A 327 14.19 22.25 -6.19
CA GLY A 327 13.81 20.85 -6.00
C GLY A 327 14.88 20.08 -5.26
N LYS A 328 16.02 19.80 -5.91
CA LYS A 328 17.12 19.04 -5.27
C LYS A 328 18.08 19.91 -4.46
N GLU A 329 18.06 21.21 -4.71
CA GLU A 329 18.98 22.16 -4.09
C GLU A 329 18.39 22.97 -2.94
N ALA A 330 17.12 22.73 -2.58
CA ALA A 330 16.55 23.38 -1.40
C ALA A 330 17.38 23.06 -0.16
N LYS A 331 17.60 24.09 0.67
CA LYS A 331 18.42 24.01 1.88
C LYS A 331 17.97 22.88 2.81
N HIS A 332 16.66 22.74 3.02
CA HIS A 332 16.09 21.68 3.86
C HIS A 332 16.33 20.27 3.30
N ILE A 333 16.23 20.09 1.98
CA ILE A 333 16.45 18.79 1.32
C ILE A 333 17.94 18.43 1.33
N LYS A 334 18.82 19.42 1.14
CA LYS A 334 20.28 19.23 1.29
C LYS A 334 20.65 18.88 2.73
N GLU A 335 20.10 19.59 3.70
CA GLU A 335 20.34 19.38 5.13
C GLU A 335 19.85 18.01 5.61
N GLU A 336 18.65 17.60 5.18
CA GLU A 336 18.09 16.28 5.46
C GLU A 336 18.96 15.15 4.87
N ARG A 337 19.42 15.30 3.62
CA ARG A 337 20.33 14.33 2.99
C ARG A 337 21.67 14.24 3.71
N THR A 338 22.25 15.37 4.13
CA THR A 338 23.48 15.37 4.92
C THR A 338 23.30 14.73 6.30
N ARG A 339 22.14 14.94 6.94
CA ARG A 339 21.81 14.32 8.23
C ARG A 339 21.64 12.80 8.11
N LEU A 340 20.97 12.33 7.06
CA LEU A 340 20.82 10.90 6.80
C LEU A 340 22.17 10.23 6.48
N ALA A 341 23.04 10.91 5.73
CA ALA A 341 24.39 10.42 5.45
C ALA A 341 25.24 10.29 6.72
N SER A 342 25.25 11.31 7.59
CA SER A 342 26.00 11.26 8.84
C SER A 342 25.44 10.23 9.83
N GLU A 343 24.12 10.02 9.86
CA GLU A 343 23.52 8.97 10.68
C GLU A 343 23.90 7.56 10.19
N ARG A 344 23.99 7.36 8.87
CA ARG A 344 24.41 6.09 8.26
C ARG A 344 25.89 5.79 8.58
N GLU A 345 26.76 6.78 8.43
CA GLU A 345 28.19 6.66 8.76
C GLU A 345 28.39 6.32 10.26
N ARG A 346 27.65 6.98 11.16
CA ARG A 346 27.70 6.67 12.60
C ARG A 346 27.28 5.24 12.90
N LYS A 347 26.21 4.74 12.26
CA LYS A 347 25.74 3.35 12.44
C LYS A 347 26.75 2.34 11.92
N GLN A 348 27.44 2.66 10.83
CA GLN A 348 28.47 1.81 10.25
C GLN A 348 29.69 1.70 11.18
N LEU A 349 30.18 2.83 11.72
CA LEU A 349 31.28 2.83 12.69
C LEU A 349 30.93 2.06 13.97
N GLU A 350 29.69 2.20 14.48
CA GLU A 350 29.22 1.44 15.65
C GLU A 350 29.17 -0.08 15.36
N TYR A 351 28.79 -0.46 14.14
CA TYR A 351 28.79 -1.86 13.70
C TYR A 351 30.21 -2.42 13.63
N GLU A 352 31.13 -1.69 13.00
CA GLU A 352 32.54 -2.07 12.87
C GLU A 352 33.23 -2.19 14.25
N GLU A 353 32.94 -1.28 15.17
CA GLU A 353 33.45 -1.36 16.55
C GLU A 353 32.92 -2.60 17.29
N ARG A 354 31.63 -2.93 17.08
CA ARG A 354 31.01 -4.12 17.66
C ARG A 354 31.61 -5.41 17.11
N GLU A 355 31.88 -5.46 15.81
CA GLU A 355 32.58 -6.59 15.20
C GLU A 355 34.00 -6.73 15.70
N ARG A 356 34.77 -5.63 15.77
CA ARG A 356 36.13 -5.62 16.33
C ARG A 356 36.15 -6.16 17.75
N LYS A 357 35.18 -5.77 18.59
CA LYS A 357 35.03 -6.26 19.97
C LYS A 357 34.70 -7.76 20.02
N ARG A 358 33.85 -8.25 19.12
CA ARG A 358 33.54 -9.69 19.00
C ARG A 358 34.73 -10.50 18.51
N GLN A 359 35.52 -9.95 17.59
CA GLN A 359 36.71 -10.60 17.08
C GLN A 359 37.82 -10.69 18.14
N MET A 360 38.07 -9.60 18.88
CA MET A 360 38.99 -9.61 20.03
C MET A 360 38.55 -10.60 21.12
N LYS A 361 37.24 -10.72 21.38
CA LYS A 361 36.71 -11.71 22.33
C LYS A 361 36.85 -13.16 21.84
N ARG A 362 36.83 -13.40 20.53
CA ARG A 362 37.07 -14.73 19.94
C ARG A 362 38.56 -15.09 19.91
N GLN A 363 39.44 -14.10 19.80
CA GLN A 363 40.90 -14.30 19.82
C GLN A 363 41.47 -14.37 21.25
N ALA A 364 40.80 -13.78 22.23
CA ALA A 364 41.15 -13.97 23.63
C ALA A 364 40.84 -15.41 24.05
N GLU A 365 41.86 -16.18 24.41
CA GLU A 365 41.69 -17.54 24.94
C GLU A 365 40.81 -17.50 26.20
N PRO A 366 39.87 -18.45 26.36
CA PRO A 366 39.03 -18.53 27.54
C PRO A 366 39.87 -18.92 28.76
N THR A 367 40.40 -17.93 29.46
CA THR A 367 41.06 -18.08 30.75
C THR A 367 39.97 -18.16 31.82
N GLY A 368 39.56 -19.38 32.14
CA GLY A 368 38.59 -19.64 33.20
C GLY A 368 38.29 -21.13 33.36
N SER A 369 38.08 -21.55 34.61
CA SER A 369 37.82 -22.92 35.11
C SER A 369 36.64 -23.69 34.45
N ASN A 370 36.08 -23.20 33.34
CA ASN A 370 34.91 -23.75 32.65
C ASN A 370 35.27 -24.68 31.46
N ASN A 371 36.55 -24.97 31.22
CA ASN A 371 36.99 -25.92 30.19
C ASN A 371 37.20 -27.36 30.71
N GLN A 372 36.81 -27.67 31.96
CA GLN A 372 36.73 -29.07 32.37
C GLN A 372 35.51 -29.73 31.72
N PRO A 373 35.68 -30.83 30.97
CA PRO A 373 34.53 -31.58 30.46
C PRO A 373 33.72 -32.08 31.66
N LEU A 374 32.42 -31.80 31.67
CA LEU A 374 31.51 -32.35 32.67
C LEU A 374 31.54 -33.88 32.54
N GLY A 375 32.15 -34.55 33.52
CA GLY A 375 32.20 -36.01 33.58
C GLY A 375 30.82 -36.65 33.71
N ASP A 376 30.74 -37.93 33.36
CA ASP A 376 29.50 -38.70 33.31
C ASP A 376 28.72 -38.67 34.63
N ARG A 377 27.42 -38.40 34.50
CA ARG A 377 26.49 -38.19 35.61
C ARG A 377 26.24 -39.50 36.35
N SER A 378 26.89 -39.69 37.51
CA SER A 378 26.51 -40.75 38.44
C SER A 378 25.14 -40.45 39.09
N GLU A 379 24.25 -41.45 39.07
CA GLU A 379 22.97 -41.41 39.78
C GLU A 379 23.24 -41.47 41.28
N LYS A 380 23.15 -40.32 41.97
CA LYS A 380 23.05 -40.27 43.42
C LYS A 380 21.60 -40.01 43.82
N THR A 381 20.97 -41.05 44.35
CA THR A 381 19.84 -40.96 45.27
C THR A 381 20.25 -40.14 46.48
N GLY A 382 19.70 -38.94 46.61
CA GLY A 382 19.84 -38.09 47.78
C GLY A 382 18.68 -37.10 47.80
N VAL A 383 17.81 -37.23 48.79
CA VAL A 383 16.73 -36.28 49.07
C VAL A 383 17.38 -34.96 49.47
N VAL A 384 17.48 -34.03 48.52
CA VAL A 384 17.85 -32.65 48.78
C VAL A 384 16.53 -31.89 48.94
N GLU A 385 16.21 -31.50 50.17
CA GLU A 385 15.19 -30.48 50.40
C GLU A 385 15.63 -29.20 49.67
N GLU A 386 14.93 -28.88 48.58
CA GLU A 386 15.07 -27.62 47.87
C GLU A 386 14.69 -26.48 48.82
N LYS A 387 15.68 -25.88 49.48
CA LYS A 387 15.53 -24.57 50.12
C LYS A 387 15.26 -23.55 49.01
N LEU A 388 13.98 -23.32 48.73
CA LEU A 388 13.52 -22.28 47.81
C LEU A 388 14.17 -20.95 48.18
N HIS A 389 14.81 -20.29 47.21
CA HIS A 389 15.49 -19.02 47.42
C HIS A 389 14.49 -17.95 47.94
N PRO A 390 14.88 -17.05 48.86
CA PRO A 390 13.97 -16.10 49.53
C PRO A 390 13.12 -15.24 48.57
N SER A 391 13.69 -14.89 47.41
CA SER A 391 13.00 -14.13 46.36
C SER A 391 11.82 -14.89 45.74
N TRP A 392 11.85 -16.22 45.74
CA TRP A 392 10.77 -17.06 45.22
C TRP A 392 9.63 -17.19 46.24
N GLN A 393 9.94 -17.36 47.52
CA GLN A 393 8.93 -17.37 48.58
C GLN A 393 8.16 -16.04 48.63
N ALA A 394 8.85 -14.92 48.47
CA ALA A 394 8.23 -13.59 48.39
C ALA A 394 7.24 -13.47 47.22
N LYS A 395 7.63 -13.93 46.03
CA LYS A 395 6.75 -13.91 44.84
C LYS A 395 5.49 -14.77 45.04
N LYS A 396 5.64 -15.94 45.66
CA LYS A 396 4.51 -16.87 45.92
C LYS A 396 3.55 -16.34 46.99
N MET A 397 4.03 -15.54 47.95
CA MET A 397 3.17 -14.85 48.91
C MET A 397 2.41 -13.68 48.27
N ALA A 398 3.06 -12.90 47.39
CA ALA A 398 2.42 -11.80 46.68
C ALA A 398 1.30 -12.28 45.75
N GLU A 399 1.48 -13.41 45.06
CA GLU A 399 0.41 -13.99 44.23
C GLU A 399 -0.82 -14.38 45.07
N LYS A 400 -0.62 -14.87 46.30
CA LYS A 400 -1.74 -15.22 47.19
C LYS A 400 -2.52 -13.99 47.67
N THR A 401 -1.84 -12.88 47.98
CA THR A 401 -2.51 -11.65 48.45
C THR A 401 -3.28 -10.92 47.34
N ILE A 402 -2.88 -11.07 46.08
CA ILE A 402 -3.58 -10.49 44.92
C ILE A 402 -4.92 -11.20 44.64
N THR A 403 -5.14 -12.41 45.18
CA THR A 403 -6.40 -13.18 45.03
C THR A 403 -7.54 -12.74 45.98
N ALA A 404 -7.57 -11.47 46.39
CA ALA A 404 -8.70 -10.93 47.15
C ALA A 404 -9.87 -10.62 46.19
N LYS A 405 -11.02 -11.29 46.38
CA LYS A 405 -12.23 -11.06 45.59
C LYS A 405 -12.78 -9.65 45.85
N PHE A 406 -12.88 -8.85 44.79
CA PHE A 406 -13.44 -7.49 44.80
C PHE A 406 -14.89 -7.48 45.33
N SER A 407 -15.12 -6.83 46.48
CA SER A 407 -16.41 -6.76 47.19
C SER A 407 -17.15 -5.42 47.02
N GLY A 408 -16.72 -4.58 46.07
CA GLY A 408 -17.33 -3.27 45.83
C GLY A 408 -18.71 -3.35 45.16
N LYS A 409 -19.71 -2.66 45.73
CA LYS A 409 -21.04 -2.49 45.13
C LYS A 409 -20.96 -1.42 44.03
N LYS A 410 -21.37 -1.76 42.81
CA LYS A 410 -21.44 -0.80 41.69
C LYS A 410 -22.52 0.25 41.96
N ILE A 411 -22.12 1.52 42.01
CA ILE A 411 -23.03 2.68 42.00
C ILE A 411 -23.54 2.85 40.56
N LYS A 412 -24.86 2.96 40.39
CA LYS A 412 -25.48 3.44 39.15
C LYS A 412 -25.94 4.87 39.42
N PHE A 413 -25.60 5.79 38.53
CA PHE A 413 -26.13 7.15 38.55
C PHE A 413 -27.48 7.16 37.81
N GLU A 414 -28.49 7.80 38.41
CA GLU A 414 -29.82 7.99 37.79
C GLU A 414 -29.80 9.08 36.72
#